data_AF-A0A367YKN7-F1
#
_entry.id   AF-A0A367YKN7-F1
#
_cell.length_a   1.000
_cell.length_b   1.000
_cell.length_c   1.000
_cell.angle_alpha   90.00
_cell.angle_beta   90.00
_cell.angle_gamma   90.00
#
_symmetry.space_group_name_H-M   'P 1'
#
loop_
_entity.id
_entity.type
_entity.pdbx_description
1 polymer ?
#
loop_
_entity_poly.entity_id
_entity_poly.type
_entity_poly.pdbx_seq_one_letter_code
_entity_poly.pdbx_strand_id
1 'polypeptide(L)'
;MKRVNTDNQLLYYTSTASSLGLGLPSPTTPSSPCVANSLFKKSKPQFSARPPSTYIPASRAEVISLDILHTLESLDPMDHDLSYFRFVFFLGAQGKEYISSIQEQFPFDIPVLFITSNSDGCTNLQCKELMTYFKIKDPMGAGIYPLDFLLIIHGDKVHCKLPINFSAANTRVQGSRGGISGHLKFGVALYELPSLIEEYVRYK
;
A
#
# COMPACT_ATOMS: atom_id res chain seq x y z
N MET A 1 1.89 -19.21 -52.02
CA MET A 1 3.14 -18.57 -51.58
C MET A 1 2.97 -18.24 -50.09
N LYS A 2 3.49 -19.02 -49.13
CA LYS A 2 4.78 -18.84 -48.40
C LYS A 2 5.11 -17.34 -48.18
N ARG A 3 5.27 -16.82 -46.95
CA ARG A 3 6.06 -17.32 -45.81
C ARG A 3 5.43 -17.00 -44.44
N VAL A 4 5.65 -17.95 -43.53
CA VAL A 4 5.70 -17.85 -42.06
C VAL A 4 7.11 -17.33 -41.67
N ASN A 5 7.25 -16.50 -40.63
CA ASN A 5 8.24 -16.74 -39.57
C ASN A 5 7.96 -15.93 -38.29
N THR A 6 8.00 -16.68 -37.19
CA THR A 6 8.13 -16.33 -35.77
C THR A 6 9.36 -15.48 -35.46
N ASP A 7 9.30 -14.70 -34.36
CA ASP A 7 10.30 -14.74 -33.28
C ASP A 7 9.80 -14.01 -32.00
N ASN A 8 9.55 -14.82 -30.97
CA ASN A 8 9.69 -14.46 -29.55
C ASN A 8 11.16 -14.11 -29.30
N GLN A 9 11.48 -13.11 -28.45
CA GLN A 9 12.50 -13.26 -27.39
C GLN A 9 12.30 -12.24 -26.25
N LEU A 10 12.30 -12.76 -25.02
CA LEU A 10 12.47 -12.07 -23.75
C LEU A 10 13.83 -11.36 -23.69
N LEU A 11 13.87 -10.17 -23.08
CA LEU A 11 15.13 -9.50 -22.71
C LEU A 11 15.37 -9.64 -21.21
N TYR A 12 16.18 -10.65 -20.85
CA TYR A 12 16.95 -10.68 -19.61
C TYR A 12 18.34 -10.10 -19.90
N TYR A 13 18.82 -9.15 -19.11
CA TYR A 13 20.25 -8.85 -19.03
C TYR A 13 20.72 -8.83 -17.58
N THR A 14 21.46 -9.88 -17.24
CA THR A 14 22.25 -10.06 -16.02
C THR A 14 23.58 -9.34 -16.11
N SER A 15 24.01 -8.86 -14.95
CA SER A 15 25.31 -8.23 -14.64
C SER A 15 26.50 -9.15 -14.91
N THR A 16 27.56 -8.63 -15.53
CA THR A 16 28.89 -9.26 -15.57
C THR A 16 29.95 -8.30 -15.02
N ALA A 17 30.59 -8.73 -13.94
CA ALA A 17 31.81 -8.17 -13.40
C ALA A 17 33.00 -8.49 -14.32
N SER A 18 33.99 -7.60 -14.37
CA SER A 18 35.34 -7.91 -14.86
C SER A 18 36.37 -7.05 -14.15
N SER A 19 37.35 -7.75 -13.57
CA SER A 19 38.45 -7.30 -12.73
C SER A 19 39.78 -7.34 -13.51
N LEU A 20 40.60 -6.29 -13.41
CA LEU A 20 42.06 -6.22 -13.67
C LEU A 20 42.56 -5.02 -12.84
N GLY A 21 43.67 -4.95 -12.10
CA GLY A 21 44.85 -5.79 -11.88
C GLY A 21 46.03 -4.88 -11.46
N LEU A 22 46.49 -5.03 -10.21
CA LEU A 22 47.81 -4.76 -9.58
C LEU A 22 48.79 -3.65 -10.10
N GLY A 23 49.31 -2.86 -9.15
CA GLY A 23 50.64 -2.21 -9.27
C GLY A 23 50.92 -1.07 -8.25
N LEU A 24 51.64 -1.36 -7.17
CA LEU A 24 52.15 -0.44 -6.14
C LEU A 24 53.47 0.26 -6.58
N PRO A 25 53.89 1.41 -5.98
CA PRO A 25 54.95 1.34 -4.96
C PRO A 25 54.82 2.33 -3.78
N SER A 26 55.40 1.93 -2.63
CA SER A 26 55.50 2.55 -1.29
C SER A 26 56.58 3.67 -1.20
N PRO A 27 57.06 4.14 -0.01
CA PRO A 27 56.41 4.72 1.18
C PRO A 27 57.08 6.05 1.66
N THR A 28 56.41 6.91 2.45
CA THR A 28 57.08 7.82 3.42
C THR A 28 56.11 8.30 4.51
N THR A 29 56.48 8.13 5.79
CA THR A 29 55.95 8.80 7.01
C THR A 29 57.12 9.60 7.62
N PRO A 30 57.00 10.48 8.66
CA PRO A 30 55.93 10.63 9.69
C PRO A 30 55.59 12.08 10.16
N SER A 31 54.50 12.27 10.93
CA SER A 31 54.45 13.09 12.18
C SER A 31 53.01 13.30 12.74
N SER A 32 52.70 12.53 13.80
CA SER A 32 52.01 12.80 15.09
C SER A 32 50.76 13.74 15.22
N PRO A 33 50.11 13.87 16.41
CA PRO A 33 48.87 13.16 16.72
C PRO A 33 47.74 14.10 17.22
N CYS A 34 46.46 13.76 16.99
CA CYS A 34 45.36 14.37 17.75
C CYS A 34 44.30 13.33 18.10
N VAL A 35 44.13 13.19 19.41
CA VAL A 35 43.20 12.35 20.17
C VAL A 35 41.77 12.87 20.02
N ALA A 36 40.79 11.98 19.87
CA ALA A 36 39.67 11.82 20.80
C ALA A 36 38.50 11.06 20.16
N ASN A 37 38.12 9.98 20.82
CA ASN A 37 36.92 9.20 20.59
C ASN A 37 35.67 10.09 20.49
N SER A 38 35.09 10.15 19.29
CA SER A 38 33.66 10.38 19.14
C SER A 38 33.06 9.08 18.65
N LEU A 39 32.72 8.21 19.61
CA LEU A 39 31.75 7.16 19.40
C LEU A 39 30.46 7.87 18.96
N PHE A 40 30.28 8.05 17.65
CA PHE A 40 28.95 8.22 17.10
C PHE A 40 28.26 6.88 17.34
N LYS A 41 27.64 6.74 18.52
CA LYS A 41 26.49 5.86 18.65
C LYS A 41 25.51 6.39 17.62
N LYS A 42 25.54 5.77 16.43
CA LYS A 42 24.35 5.65 15.58
C LYS A 42 23.31 5.06 16.52
N SER A 43 22.50 5.93 17.11
CA SER A 43 21.22 5.51 17.66
C SER A 43 20.54 4.84 16.48
N LYS A 44 20.44 3.51 16.52
CA LYS A 44 19.45 2.82 15.70
C LYS A 44 18.15 3.60 15.89
N PRO A 45 17.43 3.99 14.82
CA PRO A 45 16.12 4.56 15.00
C PRO A 45 15.36 3.59 15.89
N GLN A 46 15.00 4.07 17.09
CA GLN A 46 14.23 3.30 18.04
C GLN A 46 12.83 3.29 17.44
N PHE A 47 12.56 2.28 16.60
CA PHE A 47 11.24 2.02 16.06
C PHE A 47 10.28 2.01 17.25
N SER A 48 9.31 2.91 17.26
CA SER A 48 8.30 2.86 18.30
C SER A 48 7.53 1.56 18.10
N ALA A 49 7.67 0.62 19.03
CA ALA A 49 6.83 -0.59 19.12
C ALA A 49 5.35 -0.26 19.43
N ARG A 50 4.95 1.00 19.22
CA ARG A 50 3.60 1.49 19.45
C ARG A 50 2.80 1.20 18.18
N PRO A 51 1.64 0.53 18.30
CA PRO A 51 0.79 0.31 17.14
C PRO A 51 0.32 1.64 16.54
N PRO A 52 0.06 1.68 15.23
CA PRO A 52 -0.63 2.80 14.59
C PRO A 52 -1.89 3.17 15.37
N SER A 53 -2.25 4.46 15.38
CA SER A 53 -3.42 4.92 16.15
C SER A 53 -4.74 4.26 15.75
N THR A 54 -4.82 3.78 14.51
CA THR A 54 -5.98 3.13 13.90
C THR A 54 -5.95 1.60 14.01
N TYR A 55 -4.90 1.03 14.60
CA TYR A 55 -4.72 -0.40 14.72
C TYR A 55 -5.63 -1.01 15.79
N ILE A 56 -6.40 -2.01 15.38
CA ILE A 56 -7.25 -2.82 16.25
C ILE A 56 -6.43 -4.05 16.67
N PRO A 57 -6.19 -4.28 17.98
CA PRO A 57 -5.46 -5.45 18.45
C PRO A 57 -6.15 -6.77 18.07
N ALA A 58 -5.37 -7.84 17.87
CA ALA A 58 -5.88 -9.15 17.45
C ALA A 58 -6.96 -9.75 18.37
N SER A 59 -7.03 -9.35 19.64
CA SER A 59 -8.05 -9.76 20.60
C SER A 59 -9.41 -9.06 20.40
N ARG A 60 -9.44 -7.97 19.63
CA ARG A 60 -10.63 -7.17 19.31
C ARG A 60 -10.92 -7.07 17.81
N ALA A 61 -9.99 -7.56 16.98
CA ALA A 61 -10.11 -7.53 15.53
C ALA A 61 -11.22 -8.48 15.06
N GLU A 62 -11.96 -8.04 14.04
CA GLU A 62 -12.97 -8.85 13.38
C GLU A 62 -12.29 -10.00 12.62
N VAL A 63 -12.75 -11.23 12.87
CA VAL A 63 -12.26 -12.43 12.17
C VAL A 63 -13.04 -12.58 10.87
N ILE A 64 -12.31 -12.65 9.77
CA ILE A 64 -12.83 -12.81 8.42
C ILE A 64 -13.22 -14.28 8.23
N SER A 65 -14.44 -14.53 7.75
CA SER A 65 -14.90 -15.89 7.45
C SER A 65 -14.08 -16.52 6.32
N LEU A 66 -13.87 -17.84 6.38
CA LEU A 66 -13.09 -18.59 5.39
C LEU A 66 -13.55 -18.35 3.95
N ASP A 67 -14.86 -18.30 3.70
CA ASP A 67 -15.41 -18.06 2.35
C ASP A 67 -14.97 -16.68 1.80
N ILE A 68 -14.92 -15.68 2.66
CA ILE A 68 -14.51 -14.31 2.31
C ILE A 68 -13.00 -14.24 2.11
N LEU A 69 -12.22 -14.96 2.91
CA LEU A 69 -10.77 -15.09 2.69
C LEU A 69 -10.47 -15.72 1.33
N HIS A 70 -11.18 -16.80 0.98
CA HIS A 70 -11.04 -17.45 -0.31
C HIS A 70 -11.45 -16.53 -1.47
N THR A 71 -12.53 -15.75 -1.30
CA THR A 71 -12.89 -14.71 -2.28
C THR A 71 -11.76 -13.69 -2.44
N LEU A 72 -11.18 -13.17 -1.35
CA LEU A 72 -10.06 -12.22 -1.41
C LEU A 72 -8.82 -12.83 -2.10
N GLU A 73 -8.46 -14.07 -1.78
CA GLU A 73 -7.33 -14.80 -2.39
C GLU A 73 -7.54 -15.07 -3.89
N SER A 74 -8.80 -15.27 -4.32
CA SER A 74 -9.13 -15.47 -5.73
C SER A 74 -9.00 -14.19 -6.57
N LEU A 75 -9.12 -13.01 -5.94
CA LEU A 75 -9.02 -11.72 -6.61
C LEU A 75 -7.56 -11.28 -6.80
N ASP A 76 -6.74 -11.59 -5.81
CA ASP A 76 -5.30 -11.41 -5.87
C ASP A 76 -4.66 -12.51 -5.02
N PRO A 77 -4.01 -13.51 -5.66
CA PRO A 77 -3.23 -14.52 -4.96
C PRO A 77 -1.97 -13.84 -4.44
N MET A 78 -2.15 -12.96 -3.46
CA MET A 78 -1.07 -12.21 -2.86
C MET A 78 -0.08 -13.19 -2.27
N ASP A 79 1.18 -13.07 -2.69
CA ASP A 79 2.26 -13.84 -2.11
C ASP A 79 2.38 -13.48 -0.62
N HIS A 80 1.94 -14.41 0.23
CA HIS A 80 1.86 -14.24 1.67
C HIS A 80 3.23 -13.95 2.31
N ASP A 81 4.32 -14.20 1.57
CA ASP A 81 5.69 -14.02 2.06
C ASP A 81 6.22 -12.59 1.90
N LEU A 82 5.58 -11.73 1.08
CA LEU A 82 6.11 -10.39 0.78
C LEU A 82 5.68 -9.32 1.80
N SER A 83 4.51 -9.43 2.44
CA SER A 83 4.00 -8.38 3.35
C SER A 83 3.25 -8.95 4.57
N TYR A 84 3.53 -8.40 5.75
CA TYR A 84 2.85 -8.79 7.00
C TYR A 84 1.40 -8.27 7.04
N PHE A 85 1.19 -7.04 6.59
CA PHE A 85 -0.14 -6.46 6.43
C PHE A 85 -0.54 -6.41 4.96
N ARG A 86 -1.79 -6.81 4.68
CA ARG A 86 -2.45 -6.66 3.39
C ARG A 86 -3.28 -5.38 3.40
N PHE A 87 -3.09 -4.53 2.39
CA PHE A 87 -3.84 -3.29 2.22
C PHE A 87 -4.92 -3.49 1.14
N VAL A 88 -6.18 -3.39 1.54
CA VAL A 88 -7.33 -3.62 0.65
C VAL A 88 -8.14 -2.33 0.55
N PHE A 89 -8.15 -1.75 -0.64
CA PHE A 89 -8.91 -0.55 -0.97
C PHE A 89 -10.23 -0.92 -1.60
N PHE A 90 -11.32 -0.59 -0.93
CA PHE A 90 -12.65 -0.59 -1.52
C PHE A 90 -12.93 0.80 -2.07
N LEU A 91 -13.21 0.89 -3.36
CA LEU A 91 -13.38 2.16 -4.05
C LEU A 91 -14.71 2.21 -4.77
N GLY A 92 -15.49 3.24 -4.48
CA GLY A 92 -16.76 3.50 -5.12
C GLY A 92 -16.63 4.06 -6.53
N ALA A 93 -17.75 4.54 -7.07
CA ALA A 93 -17.82 5.06 -8.43
C ALA A 93 -16.83 6.21 -8.70
N GLN A 94 -16.64 7.10 -7.72
CA GLN A 94 -15.68 8.21 -7.79
C GLN A 94 -14.28 7.78 -7.32
N GLY A 95 -14.20 7.03 -6.22
CA GLY A 95 -12.91 6.60 -5.65
C GLY A 95 -12.02 5.84 -6.61
N LYS A 96 -12.60 5.06 -7.53
CA LYS A 96 -11.82 4.30 -8.54
C LYS A 96 -10.99 5.17 -9.47
N GLU A 97 -11.34 6.44 -9.66
CA GLU A 97 -10.58 7.39 -10.47
C GLU A 97 -9.21 7.71 -9.83
N TYR A 98 -9.06 7.46 -8.52
CA TYR A 98 -7.83 7.70 -7.77
C TYR A 98 -6.92 6.48 -7.66
N ILE A 99 -7.23 5.34 -8.31
CA ILE A 99 -6.39 4.12 -8.22
C ILE A 99 -4.93 4.42 -8.57
N SER A 100 -4.68 5.10 -9.68
CA SER A 100 -3.31 5.48 -10.09
C SER A 100 -2.64 6.38 -9.05
N SER A 101 -3.35 7.40 -8.55
CA SER A 101 -2.83 8.31 -7.53
C SER A 101 -2.57 7.63 -6.18
N ILE A 102 -3.37 6.61 -5.82
CA ILE A 102 -3.13 5.79 -4.65
C ILE A 102 -1.88 4.96 -4.90
N GLN A 103 -1.79 4.24 -6.02
CA GLN A 103 -0.65 3.37 -6.35
C GLN A 103 0.68 4.12 -6.36
N GLU A 104 0.73 5.34 -6.92
CA GLU A 104 1.92 6.20 -6.94
C GLU A 104 2.43 6.60 -5.55
N GLN A 105 1.57 6.54 -4.53
CA GLN A 105 1.90 6.85 -3.15
C GLN A 105 2.44 5.65 -2.37
N PHE A 106 2.36 4.45 -2.92
CA PHE A 106 2.92 3.25 -2.31
C PHE A 106 4.36 3.02 -2.81
N PRO A 107 5.30 2.68 -1.92
CA PRO A 107 6.58 2.14 -2.36
C PRO A 107 6.36 0.83 -3.13
N PHE A 108 7.16 0.59 -4.17
CA PHE A 108 6.99 -0.49 -5.16
C PHE A 108 6.84 -1.91 -4.59
N ASP A 109 7.27 -2.13 -3.35
CA ASP A 109 7.34 -3.45 -2.72
C ASP A 109 6.11 -3.77 -1.84
N ILE A 110 5.15 -2.86 -1.70
CA ILE A 110 3.93 -3.11 -0.92
C ILE A 110 2.80 -3.49 -1.88
N PRO A 111 2.37 -4.77 -1.88
CA PRO A 111 1.22 -5.17 -2.67
C PRO A 111 -0.08 -4.59 -2.10
N VAL A 112 -0.92 -4.08 -2.99
CA VAL A 112 -2.19 -3.40 -2.68
C VAL A 112 -3.30 -3.98 -3.54
N LEU A 113 -4.39 -4.38 -2.90
CA LEU A 113 -5.57 -4.91 -3.57
C LEU A 113 -6.62 -3.81 -3.73
N PHE A 114 -7.04 -3.55 -4.97
CA PHE A 114 -8.15 -2.63 -5.26
C PHE A 114 -9.42 -3.41 -5.61
N ILE A 115 -10.50 -3.09 -4.90
CA ILE A 115 -11.82 -3.70 -5.07
C ILE A 115 -12.81 -2.60 -5.44
N THR A 116 -13.33 -2.68 -6.65
CA THR A 116 -14.38 -1.78 -7.14
C THR A 116 -15.30 -2.56 -8.08
N SER A 117 -16.53 -2.08 -8.25
CA SER A 117 -17.45 -2.70 -9.21
C SER A 117 -17.08 -2.30 -10.64
N ASN A 118 -17.24 -3.26 -11.56
CA ASN A 118 -16.90 -3.11 -12.97
C ASN A 118 -15.40 -2.82 -13.23
N SER A 119 -14.49 -3.41 -12.45
CA SER A 119 -13.05 -3.44 -12.76
C SER A 119 -12.58 -4.83 -13.15
N ASP A 120 -11.46 -4.89 -13.87
CA ASP A 120 -10.84 -6.09 -14.43
C ASP A 120 -10.28 -7.08 -13.39
N GLY A 121 -10.55 -6.88 -12.10
CA GLY A 121 -10.07 -7.74 -11.00
C GLY A 121 -11.16 -8.37 -10.15
N CYS A 122 -12.40 -7.85 -10.17
CA CYS A 122 -13.47 -8.32 -9.30
C CYS A 122 -14.79 -8.48 -10.07
N THR A 123 -15.32 -9.70 -10.11
CA THR A 123 -16.67 -9.89 -10.67
C THR A 123 -17.68 -9.10 -9.83
N ASN A 124 -18.73 -8.57 -10.46
CA ASN A 124 -19.78 -7.84 -9.74
C ASN A 124 -20.39 -8.64 -8.58
N LEU A 125 -20.34 -9.98 -8.64
CA LEU A 125 -20.80 -10.85 -7.57
C LEU A 125 -19.83 -10.85 -6.38
N GLN A 126 -18.52 -11.06 -6.60
CA GLN A 126 -17.50 -11.02 -5.55
C GLN A 126 -17.44 -9.63 -4.90
N CYS A 127 -17.52 -8.55 -5.68
CA CYS A 127 -17.53 -7.19 -5.14
C CYS A 127 -18.75 -6.99 -4.22
N LYS A 128 -19.92 -7.46 -4.65
CA LYS A 128 -21.17 -7.38 -3.90
C LYS A 128 -21.12 -8.20 -2.60
N GLU A 129 -20.54 -9.39 -2.65
CA GLU A 129 -20.31 -10.24 -1.49
C GLU A 129 -19.43 -9.52 -0.48
N LEU A 130 -18.24 -9.06 -0.90
CA LEU A 130 -17.27 -8.41 -0.02
C LEU A 130 -17.81 -7.12 0.59
N MET A 131 -18.45 -6.25 -0.20
CA MET A 131 -18.99 -4.99 0.33
C MET A 131 -20.17 -5.22 1.30
N THR A 132 -20.92 -6.31 1.11
CA THR A 132 -22.01 -6.71 2.02
C THR A 132 -21.42 -7.24 3.32
N TYR A 133 -20.45 -8.15 3.23
CA TYR A 133 -19.77 -8.73 4.39
C TYR A 133 -19.14 -7.64 5.26
N PHE A 134 -18.32 -6.77 4.66
CA PHE A 134 -17.67 -5.69 5.39
C PHE A 134 -18.61 -4.53 5.72
N LYS A 135 -19.90 -4.57 5.35
CA LYS A 135 -20.89 -3.50 5.62
C LYS A 135 -20.41 -2.13 5.12
N ILE A 136 -19.92 -2.09 3.88
CA ILE A 136 -19.43 -0.90 3.18
C ILE A 136 -20.16 -0.71 1.85
N LYS A 137 -21.41 -1.15 1.77
CA LYS A 137 -22.24 -0.95 0.59
C LYS A 137 -22.66 0.52 0.48
N ASP A 138 -22.53 1.12 -0.70
CA ASP A 138 -23.04 2.47 -0.95
C ASP A 138 -24.57 2.44 -1.14
N PRO A 139 -25.36 3.05 -0.24
CA PRO A 139 -26.81 3.12 -0.39
C PRO A 139 -27.25 4.06 -1.53
N MET A 140 -26.44 5.05 -1.89
CA MET A 140 -26.79 6.04 -2.92
C MET A 140 -26.50 5.53 -4.34
N GLY A 141 -25.45 4.75 -4.52
CA GLY A 141 -25.10 4.10 -5.80
C GLY A 141 -25.95 2.88 -6.15
N ALA A 142 -27.24 2.84 -5.77
CA ALA A 142 -28.14 1.70 -5.93
C ALA A 142 -27.61 0.37 -5.37
N GLY A 143 -26.58 0.43 -4.50
CA GLY A 143 -25.95 -0.76 -3.95
C GLY A 143 -25.09 -1.57 -4.93
N ILE A 144 -24.57 -0.95 -5.98
CA ILE A 144 -23.68 -1.61 -6.95
C ILE A 144 -22.20 -1.34 -6.66
N TYR A 145 -21.88 -0.24 -5.97
CA TYR A 145 -20.53 0.14 -5.59
C TYR A 145 -20.31 -0.02 -4.08
N PRO A 146 -19.07 -0.34 -3.64
CA PRO A 146 -18.70 -0.13 -2.26
C PRO A 146 -18.53 1.37 -1.96
N LEU A 147 -18.57 1.72 -0.68
CA LEU A 147 -18.07 2.99 -0.17
C LEU A 147 -16.54 3.00 -0.18
N ASP A 148 -15.97 4.19 -0.21
CA ASP A 148 -14.52 4.41 -0.22
C ASP A 148 -13.89 4.09 1.13
N PHE A 149 -13.20 2.95 1.23
CA PHE A 149 -12.61 2.45 2.47
C PHE A 149 -11.24 1.81 2.26
N LEU A 150 -10.36 1.98 3.25
CA LEU A 150 -9.14 1.20 3.43
C LEU A 150 -9.37 0.16 4.52
N LEU A 151 -9.13 -1.11 4.20
CA LEU A 151 -9.00 -2.19 5.15
C LEU A 151 -7.54 -2.62 5.24
N ILE A 152 -7.06 -2.87 6.46
CA ILE A 152 -5.74 -3.46 6.70
C ILE A 152 -5.92 -4.79 7.41
N ILE A 153 -5.47 -5.86 6.77
CA ILE A 153 -5.69 -7.24 7.17
C ILE A 153 -4.35 -7.89 7.51
N HIS A 154 -4.30 -8.70 8.57
CA HIS A 154 -3.17 -9.58 8.86
C HIS A 154 -3.70 -10.92 9.35
N GLY A 155 -3.19 -12.02 8.76
CA GLY A 155 -3.81 -13.33 8.87
C GLY A 155 -5.27 -13.27 8.41
N ASP A 156 -6.17 -13.77 9.26
CA ASP A 156 -7.62 -13.82 9.08
C ASP A 156 -8.36 -12.63 9.72
N LYS A 157 -7.68 -11.54 10.08
CA LYS A 157 -8.25 -10.47 10.90
C LYS A 157 -8.15 -9.08 10.29
N VAL A 158 -9.21 -8.29 10.47
CA VAL A 158 -9.25 -6.88 10.10
C VAL A 158 -8.68 -6.04 11.25
N HIS A 159 -7.50 -5.48 11.05
CA HIS A 159 -6.80 -4.64 12.00
C HIS A 159 -7.01 -3.14 11.78
N CYS A 160 -7.63 -2.76 10.67
CA CYS A 160 -7.99 -1.38 10.37
C CYS A 160 -9.17 -1.38 9.40
N LYS A 161 -10.11 -0.45 9.61
CA LYS A 161 -11.18 -0.15 8.67
C LYS A 161 -11.48 1.34 8.73
N LEU A 162 -11.06 2.08 7.70
CA LEU A 162 -11.15 3.54 7.67
C LEU A 162 -11.81 4.02 6.38
N PRO A 163 -12.76 4.97 6.46
CA PRO A 163 -13.24 5.64 5.26
C PRO A 163 -12.13 6.51 4.66
N ILE A 164 -12.11 6.64 3.34
CA ILE A 164 -11.18 7.52 2.62
C ILE A 164 -11.93 8.76 2.18
N ASN A 165 -11.31 9.92 2.42
CA ASN A 165 -11.88 11.20 2.03
C ASN A 165 -11.16 11.77 0.80
N PHE A 166 -11.84 11.71 -0.35
CA PHE A 166 -11.40 12.31 -1.60
C PHE A 166 -11.82 13.79 -1.77
N SER A 167 -12.66 14.34 -0.90
CA SER A 167 -13.17 15.72 -1.02
C SER A 167 -12.07 16.78 -0.92
N ALA A 168 -11.02 16.50 -0.13
CA ALA A 168 -9.87 17.40 0.04
C ALA A 168 -9.02 17.53 -1.24
N ALA A 169 -8.98 16.49 -2.08
CA ALA A 169 -8.31 16.53 -3.38
C ALA A 169 -9.05 17.49 -4.34
N ASN A 170 -10.39 17.50 -4.29
CA ASN A 170 -11.24 18.35 -5.13
C ASN A 170 -11.18 19.83 -4.74
N THR A 171 -10.95 20.17 -3.47
CA THR A 171 -10.82 21.57 -3.02
C THR A 171 -9.56 22.29 -3.49
N ARG A 172 -8.54 21.59 -3.99
CA ARG A 172 -7.36 22.26 -4.58
C ARG A 172 -7.62 22.79 -6.00
N VAL A 173 -8.72 22.38 -6.64
CA VAL A 173 -9.02 22.73 -8.04
C VAL A 173 -10.07 23.83 -8.18
N GLN A 174 -10.86 24.15 -7.14
CA GLN A 174 -11.89 25.19 -7.26
C GLN A 174 -11.90 26.17 -6.08
N GLY A 175 -11.57 27.43 -6.38
CA GLY A 175 -11.74 28.61 -5.52
C GLY A 175 -13.20 29.00 -5.29
N SER A 176 -14.09 28.03 -5.07
CA SER A 176 -15.52 28.25 -4.86
C SER A 176 -15.83 28.26 -3.36
N ARG A 177 -16.18 29.44 -2.84
CA ARG A 177 -16.70 29.64 -1.48
C ARG A 177 -18.05 28.92 -1.32
N GLY A 178 -18.03 27.63 -1.04
CA GLY A 178 -19.18 26.84 -0.59
C GLY A 178 -18.90 26.33 0.81
N GLY A 179 -19.76 26.66 1.78
CA GLY A 179 -19.58 26.32 3.18
C GLY A 179 -19.34 24.82 3.36
N ILE A 180 -18.13 24.46 3.79
CA ILE A 180 -17.78 23.09 4.15
C ILE A 180 -18.58 22.78 5.43
N SER A 181 -19.64 22.00 5.29
CA SER A 181 -20.35 21.45 6.45
C SER A 181 -19.34 20.74 7.34
N GLY A 182 -19.20 21.20 8.59
CA GLY A 182 -18.21 20.72 9.58
C GLY A 182 -18.37 19.24 9.98
N HIS A 183 -19.27 18.51 9.33
CA HIS A 183 -19.53 17.08 9.52
C HIS A 183 -18.67 16.17 8.62
N LEU A 184 -17.75 16.71 7.80
CA LEU A 184 -16.97 15.93 6.80
C LEU A 184 -15.53 15.55 7.21
N LYS A 185 -15.17 15.61 8.50
CA LYS A 185 -13.85 15.13 9.00
C LYS A 185 -13.85 13.65 9.39
N PHE A 186 -14.66 12.82 8.73
CA PHE A 186 -14.61 11.37 8.93
C PHE A 186 -13.80 10.74 7.81
N GLY A 187 -12.69 10.08 8.16
CA GLY A 187 -11.84 9.35 7.23
C GLY A 187 -10.44 9.93 7.05
N VAL A 188 -9.59 9.14 6.42
CA VAL A 188 -8.21 9.49 6.08
C VAL A 188 -8.21 10.23 4.74
N ALA A 189 -7.55 11.39 4.67
CA ALA A 189 -7.42 12.09 3.40
C ALA A 189 -6.38 11.39 2.51
N LEU A 190 -6.52 11.53 1.19
CA LEU A 190 -5.61 10.89 0.23
C LEU A 190 -4.13 11.20 0.53
N TYR A 191 -3.81 12.43 0.89
CA TYR A 191 -2.43 12.86 1.21
C TYR A 191 -1.88 12.30 2.54
N GLU A 192 -2.72 11.71 3.39
CA GLU A 192 -2.34 11.13 4.69
C GLU A 192 -2.05 9.62 4.58
N LEU A 193 -2.45 8.99 3.47
CA LEU A 193 -2.23 7.56 3.22
C LEU A 193 -0.75 7.16 3.35
N PRO A 194 0.24 7.86 2.75
CA PRO A 194 1.64 7.44 2.82
C PRO A 194 2.14 7.29 4.26
N SER A 195 1.83 8.29 5.11
CA SER A 195 2.22 8.28 6.53
C SER A 195 1.55 7.14 7.29
N LEU A 196 0.25 6.91 7.04
CA LEU A 196 -0.48 5.79 7.65
C LEU A 196 0.14 4.44 7.26
N ILE A 197 0.44 4.22 5.98
CA ILE A 197 1.05 2.98 5.49
C ILE A 197 2.42 2.78 6.14
N GLU A 198 3.23 3.84 6.21
CA GLU A 198 4.56 3.78 6.83
C GLU A 198 4.50 3.42 8.33
N GLU A 199 3.45 3.85 9.06
CA GLU A 199 3.23 3.42 10.44
C GLU A 199 2.96 1.91 10.53
N TYR A 200 2.11 1.35 9.67
CA TYR A 200 1.80 -0.08 9.66
C TYR A 200 2.99 -0.94 9.23
N VAL A 201 3.76 -0.49 8.24
CA VAL A 201 4.98 -1.18 7.79
C VAL A 201 6.03 -1.21 8.91
N ARG A 202 6.16 -0.11 9.68
CA ARG A 202 7.11 -0.02 10.81
C ARG A 202 6.70 -0.80 12.05
N TYR A 203 5.41 -1.08 12.22
CA TYR A 203 4.90 -1.79 13.39
C TYR A 203 5.07 -3.32 13.33
N LYS A 204 5.40 -3.87 12.14
CA LYS A 204 5.68 -5.30 11.92
C LYS A 204 6.67 -5.89 12.93
#